data_AF-A0A0U5JAN2-F1
#
_entry.id   AF-A0A0U5JAN2-F1
#
_cell.length_a   1.000
_cell.length_b   1.000
_cell.length_c   1.000
_cell.angle_alpha   90.00
_cell.angle_beta   90.00
_cell.angle_gamma   90.00
#
_symmetry.space_group_name_H-M   'P 1'
#
loop_
_entity.id
_entity.type
_entity.pdbx_description
1 polymer ?
#
loop_
_entity_poly.entity_id
_entity_poly.type
_entity_poly.pdbx_seq_one_letter_code
_entity_poly.pdbx_strand_id
1 'polypeptide(L)' 'MSDRLANGKKIRLVNIVDEFTRESLKIFVDTSLSGLRVVMELEELIKTEDALNKS' A
#
# COMPACT_ATOMS: atom_id res chain seq x y z
N MET A 1 -6.55 -16.88 -9.67
CA MET A 1 -7.22 -15.84 -10.49
C MET A 1 -6.53 -14.51 -10.17
N SER A 2 -6.11 -13.71 -11.15
CA SER A 2 -5.41 -12.43 -10.92
C SER A 2 -5.87 -11.39 -11.93
N ASP A 3 -6.17 -10.18 -11.48
CA ASP A 3 -6.60 -9.10 -12.35
C ASP A 3 -5.48 -8.61 -13.28
N ARG A 4 -5.87 -8.18 -14.47
CA ARG A 4 -4.96 -7.76 -15.54
C ARG A 4 -5.52 -6.55 -16.27
N LEU A 5 -4.62 -5.69 -16.71
CA LEU A 5 -4.94 -4.63 -17.66
C LEU A 5 -5.22 -5.21 -19.06
N ALA A 6 -5.82 -4.42 -19.94
CA ALA A 6 -6.11 -4.82 -21.32
C ALA A 6 -4.87 -5.28 -22.11
N ASN A 7 -3.68 -4.80 -21.72
CA ASN A 7 -2.39 -5.20 -22.30
C ASN A 7 -1.78 -6.47 -21.66
N GLY A 8 -2.52 -7.16 -20.79
CA GLY A 8 -2.10 -8.42 -20.16
C GLY A 8 -1.19 -8.28 -18.94
N LYS A 9 -0.71 -7.08 -18.60
CA LYS A 9 0.07 -6.85 -17.37
C LYS A 9 -0.78 -7.16 -16.14
N LYS A 10 -0.22 -7.96 -15.22
CA LYS A 10 -0.86 -8.26 -13.93
C LYS A 10 -0.90 -7.02 -13.07
N ILE A 11 -2.04 -6.82 -12.42
CA ILE A 11 -2.20 -5.83 -11.36
C ILE A 11 -1.94 -6.53 -10.03
N ARG A 12 -1.25 -5.85 -9.12
CA ARG A 12 -0.94 -6.32 -7.78
C ARG A 12 -1.38 -5.26 -6.80
N LEU A 13 -1.96 -5.68 -5.68
CA LEU A 13 -2.32 -4.80 -4.58
C LEU A 13 -1.55 -5.23 -3.33
N VAL A 14 -1.13 -4.25 -2.54
CA VAL A 14 -0.65 -4.46 -1.18
C VAL A 14 -1.58 -3.70 -0.25
N ASN A 15 -2.06 -4.41 0.77
CA ASN A 15 -2.87 -3.84 1.85
C ASN A 15 -2.04 -3.85 3.13
N ILE A 16 -1.87 -2.69 3.72
CA ILE A 16 -1.26 -2.50 5.03
C ILE A 16 -2.41 -2.41 6.02
N VAL A 17 -2.46 -3.37 6.94
CA VAL A 17 -3.53 -3.52 7.92
C VAL A 17 -2.91 -3.48 9.30
N ASP A 18 -3.52 -2.73 10.22
CA ASP A 18 -3.22 -2.83 11.64
C ASP A 18 -3.83 -4.11 12.21
N GLU A 19 -3.00 -5.00 12.78
CA GLU A 19 -3.46 -6.31 13.24
C GLU A 19 -4.36 -6.21 14.50
N PHE A 20 -4.18 -5.18 15.32
CA PHE A 20 -4.92 -5.02 16.56
C PHE A 20 -6.32 -4.44 16.32
N THR A 21 -6.41 -3.33 15.58
CA THR A 21 -7.68 -2.65 15.27
C THR A 21 -8.40 -3.27 14.08
N ARG A 22 -7.69 -4.04 13.25
CA ARG A 22 -8.14 -4.55 11.93
C ARG A 22 -8.46 -3.44 10.94
N GLU A 23 -7.90 -2.25 11.12
CA GLU A 23 -8.07 -1.14 10.20
C GLU A 23 -7.12 -1.26 9.01
N SER A 24 -7.64 -0.96 7.80
CA SER A 24 -6.81 -0.85 6.61
C SER A 24 -6.19 0.55 6.57
N LEU A 25 -4.89 0.61 6.89
CA LEU A 25 -4.14 1.86 6.97
C LEU A 25 -3.82 2.41 5.58
N LYS A 26 -3.52 1.52 4.63
CA LYS A 26 -3.19 1.92 3.26
C LYS A 26 -3.36 0.76 2.28
N ILE A 27 -3.83 1.07 1.08
CA ILE A 27 -3.83 0.16 -0.05
C ILE A 27 -3.14 0.83 -1.22
N PHE A 28 -2.17 0.15 -1.82
CA PHE A 28 -1.53 0.65 -3.05
C PHE A 28 -1.50 -0.42 -4.14
N VAL A 29 -1.55 0.06 -5.38
CA VAL A 29 -1.62 -0.75 -6.58
C VAL A 29 -0.34 -0.58 -7.38
N ASP A 30 0.20 -1.68 -7.89
CA ASP A 30 1.31 -1.65 -8.82
C ASP A 30 1.24 -2.82 -9.81
N THR A 31 1.94 -2.71 -10.93
CA THR A 31 2.21 -3.86 -11.80
C THR A 31 3.43 -4.66 -11.30
N SER A 32 4.32 -4.04 -10.50
CA SER A 32 5.45 -4.69 -9.84
C SER A 32 5.63 -4.22 -8.40
N LEU A 33 5.80 -5.15 -7.47
CA LEU A 33 6.00 -4.84 -6.06
C LEU A 33 7.49 -4.92 -5.72
N SER A 34 8.27 -3.94 -6.16
CA SER A 34 9.67 -3.85 -5.77
C SER A 34 9.79 -3.47 -4.29
N GLY A 35 10.85 -3.92 -3.62
CA GLY A 35 11.11 -3.53 -2.22
C GLY A 35 11.20 -2.01 -2.05
N LEU A 36 11.79 -1.30 -3.02
CA LEU A 36 11.84 0.15 -3.04
C LEU A 36 10.43 0.78 -3.04
N ARG A 37 9.51 0.25 -3.85
CA ARG A 37 8.13 0.74 -3.88
C ARG A 37 7.46 0.58 -2.52
N VAL A 38 7.66 -0.57 -1.86
CA VAL A 38 7.11 -0.84 -0.53
C VAL A 38 7.67 0.14 0.52
N VAL A 39 8.98 0.38 0.52
CA VAL A 39 9.63 1.32 1.46
C VAL A 39 9.04 2.72 1.31
N MET A 40 8.92 3.23 0.08
CA MET A 40 8.35 4.56 -0.16
C MET A 40 6.92 4.69 0.38
N GLU A 41 6.09 3.67 0.14
CA GLU A 41 4.69 3.66 0.57
C GLU A 41 4.55 3.61 2.10
N LEU A 42 5.44 2.89 2.79
CA LEU A 42 5.51 2.84 4.25
C LEU A 42 6.02 4.15 4.86
N GLU A 43 7.05 4.77 4.28
CA GLU A 43 7.55 6.07 4.74
C GLU A 43 6.48 7.16 4.64
N GLU A 44 5.67 7.15 3.58
CA GLU A 44 4.55 8.07 3.43
C GLU A 44 3.45 7.81 4.46
N LEU A 45 3.14 6.55 4.74
CA LEU A 45 2.13 6.19 5.74
C LEU A 45 2.53 6.72 7.13
N ILE A 46 3.79 6.49 7.54
CA ILE A 46 4.32 6.98 8.82
C ILE A 46 4.21 8.51 8.91
N LYS A 47 4.57 9.25 7.85
CA LYS A 47 4.47 10.72 7.83
C LYS A 47 3.04 11.21 7.97
N THR A 48 2.08 10.50 7.36
CA THR A 48 0.66 10.85 7.41
C THR A 48 0.08 10.63 8.80
N GLU A 49 0.40 9.49 9.41
CA GLU A 49 -0.01 9.18 10.79
C GLU A 49 0.56 10.18 11.80
N ASP A 50 1.85 10.51 11.67
CA ASP A 50 2.51 11.53 12.48
C ASP A 50 1.83 12.91 12.38
N ALA A 51 1.34 13.29 11.20
CA ALA A 51 0.64 14.55 11.00
C ALA A 51 -0.73 14.56 11.68
N LEU A 52 -1.46 13.43 11.65
CA LEU A 52 -2.75 13.28 12.31
C LEU A 52 -2.64 13.27 13.84
N ASN A 53 -1.59 12.65 14.38
CA ASN A 53 -1.40 12.54 15.83
C ASN A 53 -0.83 13.82 16.47
N LYS A 54 -0.35 14.78 15.67
CA LYS A 54 0.22 16.06 16.15
C LYS A 54 -0.74 17.25 16.03
N SER A 55 -1.96 17.06 15.51
CA SER A 55 -3.03 18.07 15.44
C SER A 55 -3.99 17.97 16.61
#